data_AF-A0A244CTR0-F1
#
_entry.id   AF-A0A244CTR0-F1
#
_cell.length_a   1.000
_cell.length_b   1.000
_cell.length_c   1.000
_cell.angle_alpha   90.00
_cell.angle_beta   90.00
_cell.angle_gamma   90.00
#
_symmetry.space_group_name_H-M   'P 1'
#
loop_
_entity.id
_entity.type
_entity.pdbx_description
1 polymer ?
#
loop_
_entity_poly.entity_id
_entity_poly.type
_entity_poly.pdbx_seq_one_letter_code
_entity_poly.pdbx_strand_id
1 'polypeptide(L)'
;MKLTQNGFTLVELMIVIAIIGILAAVALPEYQGYVAKSDLSSCHKEIHSGIVLFEIKVNSGTPPSSASNLSEINVRKASSCASHAMTANTISGIVKGSAPAAGAKIELIRDLNTGVWSCEVTSRPTKWQDDFLPADCTAP
;
A
#
# COMPACT_ATOMS: atom_id res chain seq x y z
N MET A 1 -13.87 54.08 11.89
CA MET A 1 -13.57 53.20 13.05
C MET A 1 -12.24 52.51 12.73
N LYS A 2 -11.15 52.91 13.39
CA LYS A 2 -9.80 52.42 13.09
C LYS A 2 -9.62 51.12 13.87
N LEU A 3 -9.54 49.99 13.18
CA LEU A 3 -9.26 48.71 13.81
C LEU A 3 -7.82 48.75 14.34
N THR A 4 -7.65 48.69 15.66
CA THR A 4 -6.35 48.53 16.32
C THR A 4 -5.80 47.16 15.94
N GLN A 5 -4.75 47.11 15.11
CA GLN A 5 -4.00 45.89 14.86
C GLN A 5 -3.20 45.53 16.11
N ASN A 6 -3.75 44.64 16.93
CA ASN A 6 -3.00 43.96 17.98
C ASN A 6 -2.10 42.92 17.29
N GLY A 7 -0.82 43.26 17.14
CA GLY A 7 0.19 42.34 16.62
C GLY A 7 0.51 41.23 17.62
N PHE A 8 0.94 40.07 17.11
CA PHE A 8 1.44 38.96 17.92
C PHE A 8 2.83 39.29 18.47
N THR A 9 3.11 38.98 19.73
CA THR A 9 4.45 39.22 20.30
C THR A 9 5.44 38.15 19.83
N LEU A 10 6.73 38.52 19.77
CA LEU A 10 7.79 37.59 19.39
C LEU A 10 7.91 36.42 20.39
N VAL A 11 7.64 36.69 21.68
CA VAL A 11 7.64 35.68 22.74
C VAL A 11 6.49 34.68 22.56
N GLU A 12 5.28 35.16 22.26
CA GLU A 12 4.15 34.27 21.97
C GLU A 12 4.46 33.38 20.76
N LEU A 13 5.09 33.93 19.72
CA LEU A 13 5.46 33.17 18.53
C LEU A 13 6.46 32.06 18.86
N MET A 14 7.47 32.36 19.68
CA MET A 14 8.48 31.38 20.07
C MET A 14 7.89 30.21 20.87
N ILE A 15 6.94 30.47 21.78
CA ILE A 15 6.28 29.41 22.55
C ILE A 15 5.43 28.53 21.63
N VAL A 16 4.69 29.13 20.69
CA VAL A 16 3.87 28.37 19.73
C VAL A 16 4.75 27.45 18.87
N ILE A 17 5.89 27.95 18.37
CA ILE A 17 6.82 27.14 17.57
C ILE A 17 7.40 25.98 18.41
N ALA A 18 7.73 26.22 19.68
CA ALA A 18 8.23 25.18 20.57
C ALA A 18 7.21 24.05 20.77
N ILE A 19 5.94 24.38 20.99
CA ILE A 19 4.86 23.40 21.15
C ILE A 19 4.63 22.62 19.85
N ILE A 20 4.55 23.31 18.70
CA ILE A 20 4.38 22.66 17.40
C ILE A 20 5.56 21.71 17.10
N GLY A 21 6.79 22.10 17.46
CA GLY A 21 7.97 21.27 17.29
C GLY A 21 7.87 19.92 18.04
N ILE A 22 7.40 19.94 19.29
CA ILE A 22 7.20 18.73 20.09
C ILE A 22 6.10 17.85 19.49
N LEU A 23 4.96 18.46 19.12
CA LEU A 23 3.84 17.73 18.52
C LEU A 23 4.23 17.09 17.18
N ALA A 24 4.96 17.81 16.33
CA ALA A 24 5.40 17.34 15.03
C ALA A 24 6.35 16.13 15.13
N ALA A 25 7.20 16.09 16.16
CA ALA A 25 8.13 14.98 16.37
C ALA A 25 7.42 13.63 16.59
N VAL A 26 6.24 13.63 17.22
CA VAL A 26 5.44 12.41 17.46
C VAL A 26 4.43 12.18 16.32
N ALA A 27 3.76 13.23 15.85
CA ALA A 27 2.69 13.11 14.86
C ALA A 27 3.19 12.71 13.47
N LEU A 28 4.39 13.14 13.05
CA LEU A 28 4.90 12.86 11.71
C LEU A 28 5.19 11.36 11.48
N PRO A 29 5.91 10.63 12.36
CA PRO A 29 6.09 9.19 12.22
C PRO A 29 4.78 8.41 12.19
N GLU A 30 3.80 8.80 13.02
CA GLU A 30 2.49 8.16 13.07
C GLU A 30 1.70 8.38 11.78
N TYR A 31 1.66 9.62 11.29
CA TYR A 31 1.00 9.95 10.02
C TYR A 31 1.62 9.21 8.83
N GLN A 32 2.95 9.08 8.79
CA GLN A 32 3.65 8.28 7.77
C GLN A 32 3.20 6.81 7.81
N GLY A 33 2.97 6.25 9.01
CA GLY A 33 2.45 4.90 9.16
C GLY A 33 1.02 4.73 8.64
N TYR A 34 0.15 5.72 8.87
CA TYR A 34 -1.21 5.72 8.33
C TYR A 34 -1.22 5.76 6.79
N VAL A 35 -0.41 6.65 6.20
CA VAL A 35 -0.26 6.73 4.73
C VAL A 35 0.29 5.42 4.17
N ALA A 36 1.29 4.83 4.82
CA ALA A 36 1.84 3.53 4.43
C ALA A 36 0.78 2.41 4.40
N LYS A 37 -0.07 2.30 5.43
CA LYS A 37 -1.21 1.35 5.46
C LYS A 37 -2.19 1.59 4.32
N SER A 38 -2.51 2.85 4.05
CA SER A 38 -3.40 3.23 2.96
C SER A 38 -2.85 2.86 1.59
N ASP A 39 -1.56 3.13 1.34
CA ASP A 39 -0.87 2.81 0.09
C ASP A 39 -0.84 1.28 -0.14
N LEU A 40 -0.52 0.51 0.90
CA LEU A 40 -0.54 -0.96 0.86
C LEU A 40 -1.93 -1.51 0.61
N SER A 41 -2.94 -1.03 1.36
CA SER A 41 -4.33 -1.47 1.18
C SER A 41 -4.84 -1.16 -0.22
N SER A 42 -4.48 -0.01 -0.79
CA SER A 42 -4.90 0.40 -2.13
C SER A 42 -4.26 -0.48 -3.20
N CYS A 43 -2.94 -0.72 -3.12
CA CYS A 43 -2.26 -1.64 -4.03
C CYS A 43 -2.78 -3.09 -3.89
N HIS A 44 -3.04 -3.55 -2.66
CA HIS A 44 -3.63 -4.87 -2.42
C HIS A 44 -5.00 -5.01 -3.08
N LYS A 45 -5.90 -4.04 -2.90
CA LYS A 45 -7.24 -4.04 -3.55
C LYS A 45 -7.15 -4.07 -5.07
N GLU A 46 -6.17 -3.35 -5.62
CA GLU A 46 -5.94 -3.30 -7.07
C GLU A 46 -5.59 -4.69 -7.62
N ILE A 47 -4.65 -5.42 -7.01
CA ILE A 47 -4.31 -6.78 -7.44
C ILE A 47 -5.37 -7.83 -7.06
N HIS A 48 -6.06 -7.64 -5.93
CA HIS A 48 -7.11 -8.53 -5.46
C HIS A 48 -8.33 -8.56 -6.40
N SER A 49 -8.56 -7.48 -7.15
CA SER A 49 -9.60 -7.44 -8.19
C SER A 49 -9.42 -8.53 -9.26
N GLY A 50 -8.19 -9.05 -9.44
CA GLY A 50 -7.86 -10.06 -10.43
C GLY A 50 -8.21 -11.50 -10.06
N ILE A 51 -8.47 -11.79 -8.77
CA ILE A 51 -8.67 -13.17 -8.27
C ILE A 51 -9.83 -13.87 -9.00
N VAL A 52 -10.98 -13.22 -9.13
CA VAL A 52 -12.19 -13.83 -9.71
C VAL A 52 -11.97 -14.21 -11.17
N LEU A 53 -11.37 -13.32 -11.96
CA LEU A 53 -11.12 -13.58 -13.38
C LEU A 53 -9.97 -14.58 -13.58
N PHE A 54 -8.99 -14.59 -12.68
CA PHE A 54 -7.97 -15.63 -12.64
C PHE A 54 -8.61 -17.01 -12.47
N GLU A 55 -9.53 -17.18 -11.50
CA GLU A 55 -10.23 -18.45 -11.28
C GLU A 55 -11.08 -18.87 -12.48
N ILE A 56 -11.79 -17.94 -13.12
CA ILE A 56 -12.56 -18.25 -14.33
C ILE A 56 -11.62 -18.80 -15.42
N LYS A 57 -10.44 -18.22 -15.59
CA LYS A 57 -9.46 -18.65 -16.59
C LYS A 57 -8.85 -20.00 -16.27
N VAL A 58 -8.50 -20.26 -15.00
CA VAL A 58 -8.06 -21.57 -14.53
C VAL A 58 -9.12 -22.63 -14.82
N ASN A 59 -10.38 -22.37 -14.45
CA ASN A 59 -11.49 -23.30 -14.67
C ASN A 59 -11.82 -23.52 -16.17
N SER A 60 -11.53 -22.53 -17.02
CA SER A 60 -11.66 -22.66 -18.48
C SER A 60 -10.53 -23.43 -19.16
N GLY A 61 -9.53 -23.92 -18.40
CA GLY A 61 -8.37 -24.62 -18.93
C GLY A 61 -7.32 -23.71 -19.59
N THR A 62 -7.43 -22.39 -19.42
CA THR A 62 -6.47 -21.39 -19.92
C THR A 62 -5.88 -20.58 -18.76
N PRO A 63 -5.17 -21.23 -17.81
CA PRO A 63 -4.62 -20.54 -16.65
C PRO A 63 -3.65 -19.45 -17.12
N PRO A 64 -3.81 -18.21 -16.62
CA PRO A 64 -2.88 -17.14 -16.99
C PRO A 64 -1.52 -17.44 -16.33
N SER A 65 -0.44 -17.28 -17.08
CA SER A 65 0.88 -17.80 -16.67
C SER A 65 1.99 -16.75 -16.66
N SER A 66 1.70 -15.52 -17.10
CA SER A 66 2.70 -14.45 -17.16
C SER A 66 2.08 -13.05 -17.12
N ALA A 67 2.95 -12.04 -16.99
CA ALA A 67 2.55 -10.64 -16.97
C ALA A 67 1.78 -10.18 -18.23
N SER A 68 1.89 -10.85 -19.38
CA SER A 68 1.08 -10.49 -20.55
C SER A 68 -0.41 -10.76 -20.37
N ASN A 69 -0.80 -11.67 -19.45
CA ASN A 69 -2.19 -12.01 -19.18
C ASN A 69 -2.84 -11.13 -18.10
N LEU A 70 -2.10 -10.18 -17.49
CA LEU A 70 -2.60 -9.23 -16.50
C LEU A 70 -3.86 -8.50 -16.99
N SER A 71 -3.93 -8.17 -18.29
CA SER A 71 -5.09 -7.51 -18.89
C SER A 71 -6.34 -8.38 -19.00
N GLU A 72 -6.15 -9.70 -19.09
CA GLU A 72 -7.24 -10.69 -19.18
C GLU A 72 -7.95 -10.88 -17.85
N ILE A 73 -7.25 -10.65 -16.74
CA ILE A 73 -7.80 -10.72 -15.39
C ILE A 73 -8.16 -9.33 -14.83
N ASN A 74 -8.26 -8.31 -15.69
CA ASN A 74 -8.61 -6.94 -15.31
C ASN A 74 -7.60 -6.22 -14.38
N VAL A 75 -6.35 -6.69 -14.29
CA VAL A 75 -5.25 -6.00 -13.60
C VAL A 75 -4.42 -5.24 -14.63
N ARG A 76 -5.01 -4.20 -15.23
CA ARG A 76 -4.53 -3.61 -16.50
C ARG A 76 -3.47 -2.53 -16.36
N LYS A 77 -3.59 -1.65 -15.37
CA LYS A 77 -2.69 -0.50 -15.21
C LYS A 77 -2.47 -0.19 -13.74
N ALA A 78 -1.20 -0.20 -13.36
CA ALA A 78 -0.73 0.17 -12.04
C ALA A 78 -1.05 1.64 -11.73
N SER A 79 -1.97 1.83 -10.79
CA SER A 79 -2.44 3.13 -10.31
C SER A 79 -2.00 3.39 -8.88
N SER A 80 -2.36 2.48 -7.96
CA SER A 80 -1.97 2.46 -6.55
C SER A 80 -0.72 1.60 -6.34
N CYS A 81 -0.54 0.58 -7.17
CA CYS A 81 0.75 -0.09 -7.36
C CYS A 81 1.65 0.68 -8.35
N ALA A 82 2.96 0.41 -8.28
CA ALA A 82 4.00 0.95 -9.16
C ALA A 82 4.14 0.06 -10.39
N SER A 83 4.02 -1.25 -10.18
CA SER A 83 3.99 -2.26 -11.20
C SER A 83 3.19 -3.46 -10.70
N HIS A 84 2.75 -4.28 -11.65
CA HIS A 84 2.18 -5.59 -11.39
C HIS A 84 3.07 -6.66 -12.03
N ALA A 85 3.07 -7.84 -11.45
CA ALA A 85 3.63 -9.04 -12.06
C ALA A 85 2.74 -10.24 -11.77
N MET A 86 2.83 -11.25 -12.62
CA MET A 86 2.02 -12.47 -12.51
C MET A 86 2.84 -13.69 -12.91
N THR A 87 2.55 -14.81 -12.26
CA THR A 87 2.99 -16.15 -12.63
C THR A 87 1.79 -17.10 -12.73
N ALA A 88 2.03 -18.39 -12.95
CA ALA A 88 0.98 -19.40 -13.01
C ALA A 88 0.16 -19.59 -11.71
N ASN A 89 0.66 -19.09 -10.57
CA ASN A 89 -0.03 -19.19 -9.28
C ASN A 89 0.05 -17.91 -8.44
N THR A 90 0.64 -16.82 -8.94
CA THR A 90 0.74 -15.57 -8.19
C THR A 90 0.29 -14.34 -8.98
N ILE A 91 -0.31 -13.40 -8.27
CA ILE A 91 -0.56 -12.03 -8.72
C ILE A 91 0.14 -11.12 -7.73
N SER A 92 1.06 -10.28 -8.18
CA SER A 92 1.84 -9.41 -7.29
C SER A 92 1.81 -7.96 -7.73
N GLY A 93 1.99 -7.07 -6.76
CA GLY A 93 2.08 -5.63 -6.95
C GLY A 93 3.21 -5.05 -6.11
N ILE A 94 3.96 -4.11 -6.69
CA ILE A 94 4.91 -3.27 -5.93
C ILE A 94 4.18 -1.99 -5.54
N VAL A 95 4.28 -1.54 -4.30
CA VAL A 95 3.53 -0.38 -3.80
C VAL A 95 4.11 0.94 -4.33
N LYS A 96 3.26 1.81 -4.93
CA LYS A 96 3.59 3.16 -5.43
C LYS A 96 3.22 4.20 -4.38
N GLY A 97 3.93 4.13 -3.26
CA GLY A 97 3.71 5.01 -2.13
C GLY A 97 4.91 5.89 -1.84
N SER A 98 4.84 6.54 -0.68
CA SER A 98 6.00 7.15 -0.05
C SER A 98 6.59 6.23 1.02
N ALA A 99 7.81 6.50 1.46
CA ALA A 99 8.38 5.79 2.59
C ALA A 99 7.43 5.93 3.80
N PRO A 100 7.25 4.89 4.64
CA PRO A 100 8.05 3.65 4.68
C PRO A 100 7.58 2.47 3.82
N ALA A 101 6.39 2.52 3.20
CA ALA A 101 5.84 1.37 2.46
C ALA A 101 6.23 1.31 0.97
N ALA A 102 6.75 2.39 0.40
CA ALA A 102 7.19 2.45 -0.99
C ALA A 102 8.14 1.30 -1.36
N GLY A 103 7.83 0.58 -2.44
CA GLY A 103 8.66 -0.54 -2.91
C GLY A 103 8.41 -1.87 -2.21
N ALA A 104 7.50 -1.94 -1.23
CA ALA A 104 7.05 -3.21 -0.68
C ALA A 104 6.34 -4.05 -1.76
N LYS A 105 6.60 -5.37 -1.78
CA LYS A 105 5.98 -6.31 -2.71
C LYS A 105 4.86 -7.06 -1.99
N ILE A 106 3.63 -6.90 -2.46
CA ILE A 106 2.45 -7.67 -2.04
C ILE A 106 2.23 -8.76 -3.08
N GLU A 107 2.01 -10.00 -2.62
CA GLU A 107 1.85 -11.17 -3.47
C GLU A 107 0.62 -11.96 -3.03
N LEU A 108 -0.34 -12.11 -3.94
CA LEU A 108 -1.46 -13.02 -3.82
C LEU A 108 -1.02 -14.37 -4.37
N ILE A 109 -1.08 -15.41 -3.56
CA ILE A 109 -0.58 -16.73 -3.88
C ILE A 109 -1.77 -17.68 -3.89
N ARG A 110 -2.00 -18.33 -5.02
CA ARG A 110 -3.00 -19.38 -5.17
C ARG A 110 -2.36 -20.73 -4.88
N ASP A 111 -2.92 -21.46 -3.93
CA ASP A 111 -2.58 -22.86 -3.72
C ASP A 111 -3.08 -23.69 -4.91
N LEU A 112 -2.17 -24.43 -5.55
CA LEU A 112 -2.47 -25.17 -6.78
C LEU A 112 -3.34 -26.42 -6.54
N ASN A 113 -3.38 -26.94 -5.31
CA ASN A 113 -4.11 -28.15 -4.97
C ASN A 113 -5.54 -27.85 -4.49
N THR A 114 -5.69 -26.76 -3.74
CA THR A 114 -6.95 -26.38 -3.07
C THR A 114 -7.65 -25.20 -3.74
N GLY A 115 -6.92 -24.39 -4.52
CA GLY A 115 -7.44 -23.16 -5.11
C GLY A 115 -7.65 -22.01 -4.13
N VAL A 116 -7.21 -22.17 -2.87
CA VAL A 116 -7.30 -21.13 -1.84
C VAL A 116 -6.26 -20.05 -2.12
N TRP A 117 -6.63 -18.79 -1.92
CA TRP A 117 -5.73 -17.65 -2.02
C TRP A 117 -5.21 -17.23 -0.66
N SER A 118 -3.92 -16.99 -0.56
CA SER A 118 -3.28 -16.28 0.54
C SER A 118 -2.68 -14.97 0.04
N CYS A 119 -2.46 -14.02 0.94
CA CYS A 119 -1.73 -12.78 0.65
C CYS A 119 -0.48 -12.69 1.52
N GLU A 120 0.67 -12.42 0.92
CA GLU A 120 1.94 -12.28 1.59
C GLU A 120 2.67 -11.01 1.18
N VAL A 121 3.36 -10.36 2.12
CA VAL A 121 4.28 -9.25 1.82
C VAL A 121 5.72 -9.77 1.77
N THR A 122 6.19 -10.10 0.58
CA THR A 122 7.44 -10.85 0.36
C THR A 122 8.70 -9.98 0.25
N SER A 123 8.56 -8.66 0.08
CA SER A 123 9.68 -7.71 0.12
C SER A 123 9.31 -6.48 0.94
N ARG A 124 10.17 -6.11 1.89
CA ARG A 124 9.93 -5.04 2.87
C ARG A 124 11.07 -3.99 2.82
N PRO A 125 10.75 -2.70 2.71
CA PRO A 125 11.73 -1.61 2.79
C PRO A 125 12.36 -1.48 4.19
N THR A 126 13.47 -0.74 4.30
CA THR A 126 14.27 -0.63 5.53
C THR A 126 13.58 0.04 6.74
N LYS A 127 12.51 0.80 6.53
CA LYS A 127 11.70 1.44 7.60
C LYS A 127 10.35 0.76 7.82
N TRP A 128 10.21 -0.48 7.35
CA TRP A 128 8.99 -1.25 7.49
C TRP A 128 8.60 -1.48 8.96
N GLN A 129 7.31 -1.49 9.23
CA GLN A 129 6.72 -1.93 10.49
C GLN A 129 5.58 -2.89 10.16
N ASP A 130 5.43 -3.97 10.92
CA ASP A 130 4.43 -5.00 10.64
C ASP A 130 2.99 -4.52 10.87
N ASP A 131 2.81 -3.41 11.59
CA ASP A 131 1.52 -2.73 11.71
C ASP A 131 0.99 -2.25 10.35
N PHE A 132 1.83 -2.15 9.32
CA PHE A 132 1.43 -1.71 7.99
C PHE A 132 0.67 -2.78 7.18
N LEU A 133 0.69 -4.03 7.62
CA LEU A 133 0.06 -5.12 6.89
C LEU A 133 -1.47 -4.93 6.76
N PRO A 134 -2.04 -5.12 5.55
CA PRO A 134 -3.48 -5.28 5.39
C PRO A 134 -3.99 -6.47 6.22
N ALA A 135 -5.23 -6.41 6.70
CA ALA A 135 -5.82 -7.43 7.57
C ALA A 135 -5.78 -8.86 6.99
N ASP A 136 -5.88 -8.99 5.66
CA ASP A 136 -5.94 -10.27 4.97
C ASP A 136 -4.55 -10.77 4.49
N CYS A 137 -3.48 -10.02 4.78
CA CYS A 137 -2.13 -10.34 4.34
C CYS A 137 -1.23 -10.68 5.53
N THR A 138 -0.36 -11.66 5.34
CA THR A 138 0.62 -12.07 6.34
C THR A 138 2.03 -11.65 5.95
N ALA A 139 2.85 -11.48 6.97
CA ALA A 139 4.29 -11.35 6.85
C ALA A 139 4.86 -12.78 6.86
N PRO A 140 5.52 -13.25 5.78
CA PRO A 140 6.34 -14.45 5.88
C PRO A 140 7.50 -14.26 6.89
#